data_AF-A0A954WZW5-F1
#
_entry.id   AF-A0A954WZW5-F1
#
_cell.length_a   1.000
_cell.length_b   1.000
_cell.length_c   1.000
_cell.angle_alpha   90.00
_cell.angle_beta   90.00
_cell.angle_gamma   90.00
#
_symmetry.space_group_name_H-M   'P 1'
#
loop_
_entity.id
_entity.type
_entity.pdbx_description
1 polymer ?
#
loop_
_entity_poly.entity_id
_entity_poly.type
_entity_poly.pdbx_seq_one_letter_code
_entity_poly.pdbx_strand_id
1 'polypeptide(L)' 'MAEPDQAVLAKAFRPNDWNEFRIRCEGPRIQIWLNGQQTIDYTESDADIARSGVIALQIHSGPPSEAWYKDVRIRELK' A
#
# COMPACT_ATOMS: atom_id res chain seq x y z
N MET A 1 10.76 -0.62 9.33
CA MET A 1 9.60 -0.43 8.44
C MET A 1 8.90 -1.78 8.33
N ALA A 2 7.56 -1.83 8.22
CA ALA A 2 6.88 -3.11 7.99
C ALA A 2 7.20 -3.61 6.57
N GLU A 3 7.64 -4.87 6.45
CA GLU A 3 8.01 -5.47 5.18
C GLU A 3 7.16 -6.72 4.92
N PRO A 4 6.78 -6.97 3.66
CA PRO A 4 6.01 -8.16 3.32
C PRO A 4 6.89 -9.40 3.34
N ASP A 5 6.28 -10.56 3.58
CA ASP A 5 6.93 -11.84 3.31
C ASP A 5 7.26 -11.93 1.80
N GLN A 6 8.53 -12.18 1.49
CA GLN A 6 9.05 -12.16 0.13
C GLN A 6 8.42 -13.25 -0.76
N ALA A 7 8.10 -14.42 -0.20
CA ALA A 7 7.45 -15.50 -0.94
C ALA A 7 5.98 -15.17 -1.24
N VAL A 8 5.30 -14.49 -0.33
CA VAL A 8 3.94 -13.98 -0.54
C VAL A 8 3.95 -12.89 -1.62
N LEU A 9 4.89 -11.94 -1.53
CA LEU A 9 5.02 -10.85 -2.49
C LEU A 9 5.32 -11.38 -3.90
N ALA A 10 6.28 -12.29 -4.05
CA ALA A 10 6.66 -12.86 -5.33
C ALA A 10 5.51 -13.62 -6.02
N LYS A 11 4.60 -14.22 -5.25
CA LYS A 11 3.40 -14.89 -5.78
C LYS A 11 2.29 -13.91 -6.16
N ALA A 12 2.14 -12.83 -5.40
CA ALA A 12 1.08 -11.86 -5.60
C ALA A 12 1.39 -10.87 -6.73
N PHE A 13 2.64 -10.42 -6.84
CA PHE A 13 3.05 -9.38 -7.78
C PHE A 13 3.01 -9.85 -9.24
N ARG A 14 2.46 -9.00 -10.12
CA ARG A 14 2.41 -9.24 -11.56
C ARG A 14 3.34 -8.24 -12.27
N PRO A 15 4.51 -8.69 -12.77
CA PRO A 15 5.40 -7.79 -13.49
C PRO A 15 4.78 -7.36 -14.82
N ASN A 16 4.91 -6.07 -15.16
CA ASN A 16 4.41 -5.47 -16.41
C ASN A 16 2.88 -5.58 -16.61
N ASP A 17 2.12 -5.74 -15.54
CA ASP A 17 0.65 -5.78 -15.56
C ASP A 17 0.07 -4.94 -14.42
N TRP A 18 -1.23 -4.72 -14.45
CA TRP A 18 -1.96 -4.04 -13.40
C TRP A 18 -1.94 -4.85 -12.10
N ASN A 19 -1.54 -4.17 -11.02
CA ASN A 19 -1.58 -4.71 -9.67
C ASN A 19 -2.67 -3.96 -8.89
N GLU A 20 -3.65 -4.69 -8.37
CA GLU A 20 -4.70 -4.15 -7.52
C GLU A 20 -4.17 -4.00 -6.09
N PHE A 21 -4.24 -2.78 -5.56
CA PHE A 21 -3.98 -2.51 -4.17
C PHE A 21 -5.30 -2.28 -3.43
N ARG A 22 -5.45 -2.95 -2.29
CA ARG A 22 -6.41 -2.55 -1.27
C ARG A 22 -5.62 -2.13 -0.04
N ILE A 23 -5.94 -0.96 0.49
CA ILE A 23 -5.34 -0.44 1.71
C ILE A 23 -6.47 -0.15 2.69
N ARG A 24 -6.36 -0.68 3.91
CA ARG A 24 -7.30 -0.42 5.01
C ARG A 24 -6.53 0.20 6.16
N CYS A 25 -6.91 1.42 6.52
CA CYS A 25 -6.38 2.14 7.66
C CYS A 25 -7.49 2.30 8.69
N GLU A 26 -7.35 1.66 9.85
CA GLU A 26 -8.33 1.68 10.94
C GLU A 26 -7.64 2.02 12.26
N GLY A 27 -7.78 3.27 12.70
CA GLY A 27 -6.96 3.80 13.78
C GLY A 27 -5.46 3.68 13.45
N PRO A 28 -4.63 3.10 14.34
CA PRO A 28 -3.20 2.90 14.08
C PRO A 28 -2.90 1.65 13.23
N ARG A 29 -3.90 0.82 12.90
CA ARG A 29 -3.69 -0.43 12.16
C ARG A 29 -3.78 -0.17 10.65
N ILE A 30 -2.74 -0.57 9.93
CA ILE A 30 -2.62 -0.45 8.48
C ILE A 30 -2.47 -1.86 7.89
N GLN A 31 -3.38 -2.20 6.99
CA GLN A 31 -3.36 -3.46 6.27
C GLN A 31 -3.31 -3.21 4.77
N ILE A 32 -2.46 -3.95 4.07
CA ILE A 32 -2.26 -3.83 2.62
C ILE A 32 -2.45 -5.21 1.98
N TRP A 33 -3.23 -5.24 0.91
CA TRP A 33 -3.37 -6.38 0.03
C TRP A 33 -2.87 -6.01 -1.36
N LEU A 34 -2.13 -6.94 -1.96
CA LEU A 34 -1.68 -6.91 -3.34
C LEU A 34 -2.37 -8.04 -4.09
N ASN A 35 -3.16 -7.73 -5.12
CA ASN A 35 -3.90 -8.71 -5.91
C ASN A 35 -4.71 -9.70 -5.05
N GLY A 36 -5.36 -9.19 -3.99
CA GLY A 36 -6.17 -9.97 -3.05
C GLY A 36 -5.40 -10.69 -1.94
N GLN A 37 -4.08 -10.80 -2.04
CA GLN A 37 -3.24 -11.43 -1.02
C GLN A 37 -2.79 -10.38 0.01
N GLN A 38 -3.01 -10.64 1.31
CA GLN A 38 -2.54 -9.73 2.35
C GLN A 38 -1.01 -9.81 2.44
N THR A 39 -0.35 -8.67 2.31
CA THR A 39 1.10 -8.54 2.34
C THR A 39 1.59 -7.82 3.60
N ILE A 40 0.79 -6.90 4.16
CA ILE A 40 1.12 -6.14 5.37
C ILE A 40 -0.05 -6.20 6.36
N ASP A 41 0.29 -6.40 7.64
CA ASP A 41 -0.56 -6.14 8.79
C ASP A 41 0.30 -5.45 9.86
N TYR A 42 0.20 -4.12 9.93
CA TYR A 42 1.04 -3.29 10.78
C TYR A 42 0.17 -2.50 11.76
N THR A 43 0.65 -2.31 12.98
CA THR A 43 0.03 -1.40 13.95
C THR A 43 1.08 -0.39 14.38
N GLU A 44 0.83 0.89 14.11
CA GLU A 44 1.70 1.98 14.54
C GLU A 44 1.62 2.15 16.06
N SER A 45 2.74 1.91 16.74
CA SER A 45 2.85 2.03 18.19
C SER A 45 3.23 3.42 18.65
N ASP A 46 3.87 4.22 17.80
CA ASP A 46 4.26 5.58 18.12
C ASP A 46 3.05 6.52 18.03
N ALA A 47 2.75 7.19 19.15
CA ALA A 47 1.62 8.11 19.24
C ALA A 47 1.88 9.46 18.56
N ASP A 48 3.15 9.81 18.31
CA ASP A 48 3.54 11.09 17.71
C ASP A 48 3.41 11.07 16.18
N ILE A 49 3.26 9.89 15.57
CA ILE A 49 3.00 9.75 14.13
C ILE A 49 1.58 10.21 13.81
N ALA A 50 1.47 11.16 12.86
CA ALA A 50 0.20 11.73 12.43
C ALA A 50 -0.73 10.66 11.82
N ARG A 51 -2.00 10.68 12.25
CA ARG A 51 -3.02 9.69 11.84
C ARG A 51 -3.93 10.18 10.70
N SER A 52 -3.71 11.41 10.23
CA SER A 52 -4.50 12.05 9.17
C SER A 52 -3.59 12.83 8.25
N GLY A 53 -3.94 12.90 6.98
CA GLY A 53 -3.18 13.62 5.96
C GLY A 53 -3.85 13.56 4.60
N VAL A 54 -3.05 13.79 3.56
CA VAL A 54 -3.49 13.67 2.16
C VAL A 54 -3.02 12.36 1.55
N ILE A 55 -3.74 11.87 0.54
CA ILE A 55 -3.28 10.76 -0.29
C ILE A 55 -2.46 11.31 -1.45
N ALA A 56 -1.25 10.78 -1.62
CA ALA A 56 -0.34 11.16 -2.69
C ALA A 56 0.21 9.90 -3.38
N LEU A 57 0.49 10.02 -4.68
CA LEU A 57 1.14 8.99 -5.48
C LEU A 57 2.59 9.41 -5.70
N GLN A 58 3.53 8.52 -5.34
CA GLN A 58 4.95 8.78 -5.47
C GLN A 58 5.55 7.89 -6.56
N ILE A 59 6.41 8.46 -7.40
CA ILE A 59 7.38 7.73 -8.22
C ILE A 59 8.78 8.03 -7.67
N HIS A 60 9.61 6.99 -7.50
CA HIS A 60 10.99 7.18 -7.04
C HIS A 60 11.82 7.95 -8.06
N SER A 61 12.73 8.80 -7.57
CA SER A 61 13.76 9.42 -8.41
C SER A 61 14.74 8.38 -8.93
N GLY A 62 15.32 8.61 -10.11
CA GLY A 62 16.23 7.67 -10.76
C GLY A 62 16.26 7.84 -12.27
N PRO A 63 16.66 6.79 -13.02
CA PRO A 63 16.49 6.76 -14.48
C PRO A 63 15.04 7.08 -14.89
N PRO A 64 14.82 7.56 -16.12
CA PRO A 64 13.48 7.82 -16.63
C PRO A 64 12.56 6.62 -16.35
N SER A 65 11.50 6.88 -15.58
CA SER A 65 10.56 5.87 -15.10
C SER A 65 9.14 6.35 -15.35
N GLU A 66 8.26 5.41 -15.62
CA GLU A 66 6.85 5.66 -15.87
C GLU A 66 6.01 4.78 -14.95
N ALA A 67 4.96 5.35 -14.36
CA ALA A 67 4.02 4.64 -13.53
C ALA A 67 2.60 5.05 -13.91
N TRP A 68 1.73 4.07 -14.12
CA TRP A 68 0.33 4.28 -14.47
C TRP A 68 -0.57 3.91 -13.30
N TYR A 69 -1.56 4.75 -13.03
CA TYR A 69 -2.52 4.57 -11.96
C TYR A 69 -3.93 4.69 -12.54
N LYS A 70 -4.84 3.83 -12.10
CA LYS A 70 -6.25 3.89 -12.48
C LYS A 70 -7.13 3.44 -11.32
N ASP A 71 -8.42 3.78 -11.38
CA ASP A 71 -9.43 3.35 -10.41
C ASP A 71 -9.11 3.68 -8.95
N VAL A 72 -8.41 4.80 -8.71
CA VAL A 72 -8.08 5.28 -7.37
C VAL A 72 -9.35 5.78 -6.69
N ARG A 73 -9.77 5.10 -5.62
CA ARG A 73 -10.98 5.42 -4.86
C ARG A 73 -10.67 5.42 -3.37
N ILE A 74 -11.34 6.29 -2.64
CA ILE A 74 -11.27 6.36 -1.19
C ILE A 74 -12.68 6.27 -0.60
N ARG A 75 -12.79 5.60 0.54
CA ARG A 75 -14.03 5.53 1.32
C ARG A 75 -13.67 5.52 2.79
N GLU A 76 -14.27 6.42 3.55
CA GLU A 76 -14.16 6.43 5.00
C GLU A 76 -14.75 5.14 5.61
N LEU A 77 -14.14 4.67 6.69
CA LEU A 77 -14.66 3.54 7.46
C LEU A 77 -15.76 4.05 8.40
N LYS A 78 -16.79 3.21 8.62
CA LYS A 78 -17.87 3.49 9.57
C LYS A 78 -17.47 3.12 10.98
#